data_AF-A0A7C5K193-F1
#
_entry.id   AF-A0A7C5K193-F1
#
_cell.length_a   1.000
_cell.length_b   1.000
_cell.length_c   1.000
_cell.angle_alpha   90.00
_cell.angle_beta   90.00
_cell.angle_gamma   90.00
#
_symmetry.space_group_name_H-M   'P 1'
#
loop_
_entity.id
_entity.type
_entity.pdbx_description
1 polymer ?
#
loop_
_entity_poly.entity_id
_entity_poly.type
_entity_poly.pdbx_seq_one_letter_code
_entity_poly.pdbx_strand_id
1 'polypeptide(L)'
;MFKRCESPVVGLLILEIKIHGAKSLKDRRQVVRSLVTILRRRWNVSVSDLGPLDSWSDAIMAIGVIGSSFDSVEDLLSEVSQFLTIKEDLAEFSIVRMKREVEKHDIF
;
A
#
# COMPACT_ATOMS: atom_id res chain seq x y z
N MET A 1 -2.12 -13.30 34.26
CA MET A 1 -1.36 -12.03 34.23
C MET A 1 -1.19 -11.64 32.77
N PHE A 2 -1.95 -10.64 32.28
CA PHE A 2 -1.79 -10.16 30.90
C PHE A 2 -0.47 -9.38 30.81
N LYS A 3 0.44 -9.80 29.91
CA LYS A 3 1.63 -9.03 29.57
C LYS A 3 1.16 -7.67 29.02
N ARG A 4 1.74 -6.57 29.48
CA ARG A 4 1.42 -5.22 28.95
C ARG A 4 1.67 -5.25 27.45
N CYS A 5 0.66 -4.92 26.65
CA CYS A 5 0.82 -4.76 25.20
C CYS A 5 1.78 -3.59 25.00
N GLU A 6 2.88 -3.79 24.26
CA GLU A 6 3.68 -2.66 23.82
C GLU A 6 2.81 -1.73 22.96
N SER A 7 3.16 -0.44 22.93
CA SER A 7 2.45 0.57 22.13
C SER A 7 2.32 0.08 20.69
N PRO A 8 1.10 -0.10 20.15
CA PRO A 8 0.93 -0.58 18.79
C PRO A 8 1.60 0.36 17.80
N VAL A 9 2.22 -0.22 16.77
CA VAL A 9 2.84 0.55 15.69
C VAL A 9 1.94 0.49 14.48
N VAL A 10 1.66 1.65 13.89
CA VAL A 10 0.90 1.78 12.64
C VAL A 10 1.86 2.23 11.55
N GLY A 11 1.81 1.54 10.41
CA GLY A 11 2.52 1.91 9.20
C GLY A 11 1.53 2.27 8.09
N LEU A 12 1.86 3.32 7.33
CA LEU A 12 1.11 3.78 6.17
C LEU A 12 2.06 3.94 4.98
N LEU A 13 1.66 3.40 3.84
CA LEU A 13 2.29 3.65 2.54
C LEU A 13 1.24 4.23 1.60
N ILE A 14 1.51 5.44 1.07
CA ILE A 14 0.71 6.07 0.02
C ILE A 14 1.44 5.88 -1.31
N LEU A 15 0.75 5.24 -2.24
CA LEU A 15 1.24 4.96 -3.59
C LEU A 15 0.41 5.74 -4.60
N GLU A 16 1.04 6.64 -5.34
CA GLU A 16 0.46 7.32 -6.50
C GLU A 16 1.04 6.69 -7.76
N ILE A 17 0.18 6.18 -8.64
CA ILE A 17 0.58 5.55 -9.90
C ILE A 17 -0.11 6.19 -11.10
N LYS A 18 0.57 6.13 -12.24
CA LYS A 18 -0.01 6.35 -13.57
C LYS A 18 -0.21 5.02 -14.27
N ILE A 19 -1.40 4.78 -14.79
CA ILE A 19 -1.78 3.56 -15.51
C ILE A 19 -1.65 3.84 -17.00
N HIS A 20 -0.75 3.11 -17.65
CA HIS A 20 -0.48 3.21 -19.08
C HIS A 20 -1.56 2.47 -19.88
N GLY A 21 -1.95 3.04 -21.01
CA GLY A 21 -2.87 2.37 -21.94
C GLY A 21 -4.33 2.25 -21.47
N ALA A 22 -4.68 2.71 -20.26
CA ALA A 22 -6.06 2.72 -19.79
C ALA A 22 -6.95 3.63 -20.65
N LYS A 23 -8.09 3.10 -21.10
CA LYS A 23 -9.07 3.80 -21.95
C LYS A 23 -10.45 3.86 -21.32
N SER A 24 -10.58 3.38 -20.09
CA SER A 24 -11.85 3.33 -19.37
C SER A 24 -11.63 3.23 -17.87
N LEU A 25 -12.64 3.59 -17.07
CA LEU A 25 -12.64 3.35 -15.63
C LEU A 25 -12.56 1.85 -15.28
N LYS A 26 -12.96 0.96 -16.20
CA LYS A 26 -12.84 -0.48 -16.03
C LYS A 26 -11.38 -0.93 -16.05
N ASP A 27 -10.58 -0.37 -16.96
CA ASP A 27 -9.15 -0.71 -17.10
C ASP A 27 -8.40 -0.31 -15.82
N ARG A 28 -8.64 0.91 -15.33
CA ARG A 28 -8.15 1.35 -14.01
C ARG A 28 -8.53 0.37 -12.90
N ARG A 29 -9.82 0.03 -12.81
CA ARG A 29 -10.31 -0.92 -11.79
C ARG A 29 -9.63 -2.27 -11.89
N GLN A 30 -9.28 -2.75 -13.08
CA GLN A 30 -8.57 -4.01 -13.26
C GLN A 30 -7.16 -3.94 -12.67
N VAL A 31 -6.40 -2.90 -12.98
CA VAL A 31 -5.03 -2.70 -12.47
C VAL A 31 -5.04 -2.54 -10.94
N VAL A 32 -5.89 -1.66 -10.41
CA VAL A 32 -6.03 -1.43 -8.96
C VAL A 32 -6.45 -2.73 -8.25
N ARG A 33 -7.44 -3.47 -8.76
CA ARG A 33 -7.86 -4.74 -8.16
C ARG A 33 -6.77 -5.79 -8.17
N SER A 34 -5.96 -5.84 -9.23
CA SER A 34 -4.80 -6.75 -9.31
C SER A 34 -3.80 -6.45 -8.19
N LEU A 35 -3.41 -5.19 -8.03
CA LEU A 35 -2.48 -4.76 -6.97
C LEU A 35 -3.05 -5.03 -5.58
N VAL A 36 -4.29 -4.61 -5.31
CA VAL A 36 -4.99 -4.87 -4.04
C VAL A 36 -5.01 -6.36 -3.71
N THR A 37 -5.34 -7.20 -4.70
CA THR A 37 -5.45 -8.65 -4.50
C THR A 37 -4.10 -9.26 -4.15
N ILE A 38 -3.03 -8.88 -4.85
CA ILE A 38 -1.70 -9.44 -4.60
C ILE A 38 -1.14 -8.98 -3.26
N LEU A 39 -1.28 -7.68 -2.95
CA LEU A 39 -0.80 -7.11 -1.69
C LEU A 39 -1.45 -7.78 -0.47
N ARG A 40 -2.79 -7.87 -0.46
CA ARG A 40 -3.54 -8.52 0.64
C ARG A 40 -3.30 -10.03 0.75
N ARG A 41 -2.91 -10.70 -0.34
CA ARG A 41 -2.61 -12.14 -0.32
C ARG A 41 -1.22 -12.43 0.23
N ARG A 42 -0.25 -11.56 -0.02
CA ARG A 42 1.15 -11.79 0.33
C ARG A 42 1.53 -11.20 1.69
N TRP A 43 0.89 -10.12 2.12
CA TRP A 43 1.15 -9.48 3.41
C TRP A 43 -0.15 -9.28 4.20
N ASN A 44 -0.01 -9.22 5.53
CA ASN A 44 -1.09 -8.84 6.43
C ASN A 44 -1.30 -7.32 6.40
N VAL A 45 -1.85 -6.80 5.32
CA VAL A 45 -2.07 -5.38 5.09
C VAL A 45 -3.52 -5.06 4.71
N SER A 46 -3.99 -3.90 5.13
CA SER A 46 -5.16 -3.26 4.55
C SER A 46 -4.73 -2.47 3.31
N VAL A 47 -5.54 -2.49 2.26
CA VAL A 47 -5.29 -1.70 1.05
C VAL A 47 -6.58 -1.02 0.61
N SER A 48 -6.53 0.28 0.34
CA SER A 48 -7.66 1.06 -0.15
C SER A 48 -7.28 1.86 -1.39
N ASP A 49 -8.18 1.90 -2.37
CA ASP A 49 -8.16 2.88 -3.44
C ASP A 49 -8.70 4.21 -2.89
N LEU A 50 -7.92 5.28 -3.00
CA LEU A 50 -8.26 6.64 -2.57
C LEU A 50 -8.68 7.54 -3.75
N GLY A 51 -8.80 6.99 -4.95
CA GLY A 51 -9.21 7.71 -6.16
C GLY A 51 -8.02 8.20 -6.99
N PRO A 52 -8.15 9.30 -7.72
CA PRO A 52 -9.40 10.05 -7.97
C PRO A 52 -10.42 9.20 -8.73
N LEU A 53 -11.72 9.40 -8.47
CA LEU A 53 -12.81 8.58 -9.03
C LEU A 53 -13.03 8.77 -10.53
N ASP A 54 -12.68 9.95 -11.05
CA ASP A 54 -12.93 10.35 -12.45
C ASP A 54 -11.68 10.26 -13.35
N SER A 55 -10.56 9.73 -12.84
CA SER A 55 -9.40 9.42 -13.69
C SER A 55 -9.37 7.93 -14.01
N TRP A 56 -9.02 7.59 -15.25
CA TRP A 56 -8.65 6.23 -15.65
C TRP A 56 -7.14 5.99 -15.70
N SER A 57 -6.36 7.08 -15.73
CA SER A 57 -4.90 7.05 -15.93
C SER A 57 -4.15 7.23 -14.63
N ASP A 58 -4.84 7.57 -13.54
CA ASP A 58 -4.23 7.85 -12.25
C ASP A 58 -4.93 7.05 -11.16
N ALA A 59 -4.15 6.55 -10.22
CA ALA A 59 -4.67 5.92 -9.01
C ALA A 59 -3.80 6.24 -7.80
N ILE A 60 -4.45 6.49 -6.68
CA ILE A 60 -3.84 6.71 -5.37
C ILE A 60 -4.32 5.57 -4.50
N MET A 61 -3.40 4.84 -3.89
CA MET A 61 -3.71 3.75 -2.98
C MET A 61 -3.04 3.98 -1.63
N ALA A 62 -3.74 3.62 -0.56
CA ALA A 62 -3.18 3.52 0.78
C ALA A 62 -3.01 2.06 1.16
N ILE A 63 -1.82 1.71 1.68
CA ILE A 63 -1.52 0.43 2.29
C ILE A 63 -1.27 0.70 3.78
N GLY A 64 -2.09 0.09 4.64
CA GLY A 64 -2.00 0.21 6.09
C GLY A 64 -1.60 -1.09 6.75
N VAL A 65 -0.73 -1.01 7.75
CA VAL A 65 -0.27 -2.14 8.56
C VAL A 65 -0.29 -1.77 10.04
N ILE A 66 -0.60 -2.74 10.90
CA ILE A 66 -0.48 -2.61 12.36
C ILE A 66 0.42 -3.75 12.84
N GLY A 67 1.38 -3.43 13.71
CA GLY A 67 2.32 -4.40 14.26
C GLY A 67 2.66 -4.15 15.72
N SER A 68 3.36 -5.11 16.31
CA SER A 68 3.77 -5.08 17.72
C SER A 68 5.10 -4.36 17.97
N SER A 69 5.87 -4.06 16.93
CA SER A 69 7.15 -3.36 17.02
C SER A 69 7.37 -2.46 15.80
N PHE A 70 8.26 -1.47 15.96
CA PHE A 70 8.61 -0.56 14.87
C PHE A 70 9.32 -1.30 13.73
N ASP A 71 10.33 -2.09 14.07
CA ASP A 71 11.15 -2.82 13.10
C ASP A 71 10.31 -3.77 12.25
N SER A 72 9.39 -4.53 12.86
CA SER A 72 8.53 -5.44 12.10
C SER A 72 7.58 -4.72 11.13
N VAL A 73 7.13 -3.51 11.47
CA VAL A 73 6.30 -2.69 10.57
C VAL A 73 7.13 -2.07 9.45
N GLU A 74 8.32 -1.56 9.78
CA GLU A 74 9.24 -0.94 8.81
C GLU A 74 9.74 -1.98 7.80
N ASP A 75 10.13 -3.17 8.25
CA ASP A 75 10.56 -4.29 7.40
C ASP A 75 9.45 -4.69 6.42
N LEU A 76 8.21 -4.84 6.91
CA LEU A 76 7.07 -5.17 6.06
C LEU A 76 6.80 -4.08 5.01
N LEU A 77 6.80 -2.80 5.40
CA LEU A 77 6.62 -1.70 4.44
C LEU A 77 7.77 -1.60 3.44
N SER A 78 8.99 -1.95 3.84
CA SER A 78 10.17 -2.03 2.97
C SER A 78 9.98 -3.13 1.91
N GLU A 79 9.56 -4.34 2.32
CA GLU A 79 9.25 -5.44 1.41
C GLU A 79 8.14 -5.07 0.41
N VAL A 80 7.06 -4.45 0.88
CA VAL A 80 5.96 -3.98 0.03
C VAL A 80 6.45 -2.96 -0.99
N SER A 81 7.27 -1.99 -0.56
CA SER A 81 7.82 -0.95 -1.43
C SER A 81 8.74 -1.53 -2.50
N GLN A 82 9.62 -2.45 -2.12
CA GLN A 82 10.50 -3.14 -3.05
C GLN A 82 9.70 -3.97 -4.06
N PHE A 83 8.67 -4.68 -3.60
CA PHE A 83 7.78 -5.43 -4.47
C PHE A 83 7.06 -4.54 -5.48
N LEU A 84 6.53 -3.39 -5.05
CA LEU A 84 5.86 -2.43 -5.93
C LEU A 84 6.81 -1.86 -6.98
N THR A 85 8.06 -1.55 -6.58
CA THR A 85 9.11 -1.08 -7.49
C THR A 85 9.45 -2.14 -8.55
N ILE A 86 9.61 -3.40 -8.15
CA ILE A 86 9.84 -4.51 -9.11
C ILE A 86 8.62 -4.71 -10.02
N LYS A 87 7.41 -4.43 -9.54
CA LYS A 87 6.18 -4.55 -10.33
C LYS A 87 6.04 -3.45 -11.38
N GLU A 88 6.54 -2.24 -11.12
CA GLU A 88 6.56 -1.15 -12.10
C GLU A 88 7.24 -1.58 -13.40
N ASP A 89 8.41 -2.23 -13.32
CA ASP A 89 9.16 -2.70 -14.50
C ASP A 89 8.41 -3.74 -15.36
N LEU A 90 7.41 -4.40 -14.79
CA LEU A 90 6.70 -5.53 -15.40
C LEU A 90 5.22 -5.23 -15.69
N ALA A 91 4.72 -4.05 -15.30
CA ALA A 91 3.30 -3.74 -15.33
C ALA A 91 2.98 -2.55 -16.23
N GLU A 92 1.69 -2.41 -16.55
CA GLU A 92 1.16 -1.27 -17.31
C GLU A 92 0.93 -0.04 -16.40
N PHE A 93 1.82 0.21 -15.43
CA PHE A 93 1.76 1.42 -14.61
C PHE A 93 3.16 1.89 -14.23
N SER A 94 3.30 3.20 -14.00
CA SER A 94 4.48 3.81 -13.38
C SER A 94 4.14 4.39 -12.02
N ILE A 95 5.12 4.39 -11.12
CA ILE A 95 5.03 4.99 -9.80
C ILE A 95 5.38 6.46 -9.93
N VAL A 96 4.41 7.32 -9.64
CA VAL A 96 4.61 8.78 -9.62
C VAL A 96 5.19 9.19 -8.27
N ARG A 97 4.67 8.59 -7.20
CA ARG A 97 5.08 8.90 -5.83
C ARG A 97 4.86 7.70 -4.93
N MET A 98 5.79 7.51 -4.00
CA MET A 98 5.64 6.58 -2.89
C MET A 98 6.07 7.28 -1.61
N LYS A 99 5.19 7.34 -0.61
CA LYS A 99 5.47 7.91 0.71
C LYS A 99 5.20 6.86 1.77
N ARG A 100 6.07 6.76 2.77
CA ARG A 100 5.93 5.87 3.92
C ARG A 100 6.00 6.65 5.22
N GLU A 101 5.18 6.25 6.17
CA GLU A 101 5.15 6.77 7.54
C GLU A 101 4.94 5.60 8.51
N VAL A 102 5.71 5.58 9.60
CA VAL A 102 5.58 4.58 10.67
C VAL A 102 5.55 5.31 11.99
N GLU A 103 4.49 5.09 12.76
CA GLU A 103 4.24 5.78 14.02
C GLU A 103 3.94 4.78 15.12
N LYS A 104 4.54 5.00 16.29
CA LYS A 104 4.13 4.32 17.51
C LYS A 104 2.94 5.06 18.08
N HIS A 105 1.85 4.35 18.32
CA HIS A 105 0.70 4.89 19.03
C HIS A 105 0.76 4.43 20.48
N ASP A 106 1.11 5.35 21.37
CA ASP A 106 1.02 5.14 22.81
C ASP A 106 -0.45 5.19 23.24
N ILE A 107 -1.13 4.04 23.19
CA ILE A 107 -2.56 3.90 23.54
C ILE A 107 -2.75 3.58 25.04
N PHE A 108 -1.67 3.48 25.83
CA PHE A 108 -1.71 3.09 27.25
C PHE A 108 -0.70 3.80 28.15
#